data_AF-D2TWZ7-F1
#
_entry.id   AF-D2TWZ7-F1
#
_cell.length_a   1.000
_cell.length_b   1.000
_cell.length_c   1.000
_cell.angle_alpha   90.00
_cell.angle_beta   90.00
_cell.angle_gamma   90.00
#
_symmetry.space_group_name_H-M   'P 1'
#
loop_
_entity.id
_entity.type
_entity.pdbx_description
1 polymer ?
#
loop_
_entity_poly.entity_id
_entity_poly.type
_entity_poly.pdbx_seq_one_letter_code
_entity_poly.pdbx_strand_id
1 'polypeptide(L)' 'MYIKDMGVFEFDKGKILPPRIKDKRHFNIMNEINKEVLILQTEIG' A
#
# COMPACT_ATOMS: atom_id res chain seq x y z
N MET A 1 4.16 4.97 -6.55
CA MET A 1 3.90 3.62 -7.09
C MET A 1 2.63 3.66 -7.91
N TYR A 2 2.61 3.07 -9.10
CA TYR A 2 1.39 2.93 -9.90
C TYR A 2 0.85 1.51 -9.77
N ILE A 3 -0.44 1.39 -9.42
CA ILE A 3 -1.15 0.11 -9.37
C ILE A 3 -2.13 0.11 -10.55
N LYS A 4 -1.99 -0.89 -11.43
CA LYS A 4 -2.85 -1.05 -12.60
C LYS A 4 -4.32 -1.05 -12.18
N ASP A 5 -5.15 -0.33 -12.92
CA ASP A 5 -6.61 -0.18 -12.70
C ASP A 5 -7.02 0.53 -11.39
N MET A 6 -6.05 0.94 -10.57
CA MET A 6 -6.28 1.62 -9.28
C MET A 6 -5.61 3.00 -9.19
N GLY A 7 -4.58 3.24 -9.99
CA GLY A 7 -3.94 4.55 -10.10
C GLY A 7 -2.68 4.72 -9.25
N VAL A 8 -2.34 5.96 -8.94
CA VAL A 8 -1.09 6.34 -8.29
C VAL A 8 -1.25 6.37 -6.77
N PHE A 9 -0.34 5.66 -6.10
CA PHE A 9 -0.19 5.66 -4.64
C PHE A 9 1.17 6.23 -4.26
N GLU A 10 1.20 6.94 -3.14
CA GLU A 10 2.44 7.40 -2.53
C GLU A 10 3.01 6.28 -1.65
N PHE A 11 4.32 6.07 -1.75
CA PHE A 11 5.04 5.05 -0.98
C PHE A 11 6.22 5.72 -0.31
N ASP A 12 6.32 5.54 1.01
CA ASP A 12 7.39 6.10 1.83
C ASP A 12 7.90 5.03 2.81
N LYS A 13 9.22 4.82 2.83
CA LYS A 13 9.93 3.95 3.79
C LYS A 13 9.26 2.58 4.08
N GLY A 14 8.80 1.88 3.04
CA GLY A 14 8.18 0.56 3.23
C GLY A 14 6.66 0.60 3.44
N LYS A 15 6.01 1.75 3.32
CA LYS A 15 4.57 1.86 3.54
C LYS A 15 3.90 2.68 2.44
N ILE A 16 2.78 2.17 1.92
CA ILE A 16 1.85 2.96 1.13
C ILE A 16 1.15 3.95 2.06
N LEU A 17 1.24 5.24 1.73
CA LEU A 17 0.57 6.31 2.44
C LEU A 17 -0.93 6.32 2.13
N PRO A 18 -1.77 6.93 2.98
CA PRO A 18 -3.20 7.09 2.71
C PRO A 18 -3.47 7.63 1.30
N PRO A 19 -4.34 6.97 0.51
CA PRO A 19 -4.60 7.39 -0.85
C PRO A 19 -5.24 8.78 -0.87
N ARG A 20 -4.85 9.60 -1.86
CA ARG A 20 -5.46 10.92 -2.08
C ARG A 20 -6.96 10.81 -2.37
N ILE A 21 -7.34 9.77 -3.13
CA ILE A 21 -8.74 9.41 -3.37
C ILE A 21 -9.24 8.62 -2.18
N LYS A 22 -10.17 9.20 -1.41
CA LYS A 22 -10.75 8.59 -0.22
C LYS A 22 -11.89 7.63 -0.57
N ASP A 23 -11.60 6.59 -1.36
CA ASP A 23 -12.54 5.49 -1.65
C ASP A 23 -12.17 4.22 -0.88
N LYS A 24 -13.18 3.42 -0.54
CA LYS A 24 -13.04 2.20 0.26
C LYS A 24 -12.10 1.16 -0.38
N ARG A 25 -12.12 1.01 -1.71
CA ARG A 25 -11.26 0.07 -2.45
C ARG A 25 -9.80 0.48 -2.36
N HIS A 26 -9.49 1.77 -2.48
CA HIS A 26 -8.11 2.26 -2.36
C HIS A 26 -7.56 2.05 -0.95
N PHE A 27 -8.39 2.27 0.08
CA PHE A 27 -8.00 1.95 1.46
C PHE A 27 -7.79 0.45 1.67
N ASN A 28 -8.64 -0.41 1.09
CA ASN A 28 -8.48 -1.86 1.19
C ASN A 28 -7.16 -2.32 0.58
N ILE A 29 -6.84 -1.88 -0.64
CA ILE A 29 -5.58 -2.24 -1.31
C ILE A 29 -4.37 -1.74 -0.54
N MET A 30 -4.39 -0.49 -0.07
CA MET A 30 -3.33 0.04 0.77
C MET A 30 -3.10 -0.84 2.01
N ASN A 31 -4.18 -1.23 2.70
CA ASN A 31 -4.08 -2.06 3.90
C ASN A 31 -3.53 -3.46 3.59
N GLU A 32 -3.96 -4.07 2.49
CA GLU A 32 -3.47 -5.38 2.06
C GLU A 32 -1.98 -5.34 1.76
N ILE A 33 -1.53 -4.40 0.93
CA ILE A 33 -0.11 -4.26 0.58
C ILE A 33 0.73 -3.94 1.82
N ASN A 34 0.28 -3.04 2.68
CA ASN A 34 1.02 -2.70 3.90
C ASN A 34 1.16 -3.89 4.87
N LYS A 35 0.19 -4.80 4.90
CA LYS A 35 0.30 -6.04 5.70
C LYS A 35 1.35 -6.97 5.11
N GLU A 36 1.33 -7.19 3.80
CA GLU A 36 2.31 -8.05 3.14
C GLU A 36 3.73 -7.50 3.27
N VAL A 37 3.91 -6.19 3.10
CA VAL A 37 5.23 -5.56 3.30
C VAL A 37 5.73 -5.77 4.73
N LEU A 38 4.86 -5.66 5.74
CA LEU A 38 5.23 -5.91 7.13
C LEU A 38 5.68 -7.36 7.34
N ILE A 39 4.96 -8.34 6.80
CA ILE A 39 5.32 -9.76 6.91
C ILE A 39 6.68 -10.00 6.26
N LEU A 40 6.89 -9.54 5.03
CA LEU A 40 8.16 -9.70 4.32
C LEU A 40 9.34 -9.05 5.08
N GLN A 41 9.12 -7.89 5.70
CA GLN A 41 10.13 -7.25 6.55
C GLN A 41 10.49 -8.09 7.77
N THR A 42 9.54 -8.83 8.34
CA THR A 42 9.80 -9.74 9.46
C THR A 42 10.49 -11.04 9.04
N GLU A 43 10.34 -11.46 7.78
CA GLU A 43 10.99 -12.67 7.26
C GLU A 43 12.44 -12.41 6.80
N ILE A 44 12.74 -11.17 6.39
CA ILE A 44 14.05 -10.75 5.89
C ILE A 44 14.95 -10.16 7.00
N GLY A 45 14.38 -9.85 8.17
CA GLY A 45 15.08 -9.32 9.35
C GLY A 45 15.54 -10.41 10.32
#